data_AF-A0A5C7AST1-F1
#
_entry.id   AF-A0A5C7AST1-F1
#
_cell.length_a   1.000
_cell.length_b   1.000
_cell.length_c   1.000
_cell.angle_alpha   90.00
_cell.angle_beta   90.00
_cell.angle_gamma   90.00
#
_symmetry.space_group_name_H-M   'P 1'
#
loop_
_entity.id
_entity.type
_entity.pdbx_description
1 polymer ?
#
loop_
_entity_poly.entity_id
_entity_poly.type
_entity_poly.pdbx_seq_one_letter_code
_entity_poly.pdbx_strand_id
1 'polypeptide(L)'
;MRLVISMVKHICFYTVLLFCMMSFAQDVSISSRFSQEGKLYKNVDETKNQLTKPIASFKEGQKCIVIAYLGNDNYKIQFKDWVGLVTIEDLEVNDAIEDLYFDFQDKEHERRIQEEEARRQKLYQIVNKDKIEKEKRRLDSIAKVEAAERKRIA
;
A
#
# COMPACT_ATOMS: atom_id res chain seq x y z
N MET A 1 -48.62 4.37 -17.62
CA MET A 1 -47.79 5.61 -17.63
C MET A 1 -47.23 5.97 -16.25
N ARG A 2 -48.03 5.98 -15.16
CA ARG A 2 -47.55 6.29 -13.78
C ARG A 2 -46.47 5.33 -13.23
N LEU A 3 -46.58 4.02 -13.50
CA LEU A 3 -45.59 3.01 -13.08
C LEU A 3 -44.20 3.20 -13.73
N VAL A 4 -44.17 3.58 -15.01
CA VAL A 4 -42.92 3.82 -15.75
C VAL A 4 -42.19 5.05 -15.19
N ILE A 5 -42.93 6.12 -14.89
CA ILE A 5 -42.37 7.33 -14.27
C ILE A 5 -41.82 7.03 -12.87
N SER A 6 -42.49 6.17 -12.09
CA SER A 6 -42.01 5.72 -10.78
C SER A 6 -40.71 4.92 -10.89
N MET A 7 -40.63 3.96 -11.82
CA MET A 7 -39.42 3.16 -12.03
C MET A 7 -38.23 4.01 -12.53
N VAL A 8 -38.47 4.96 -13.43
CA VAL A 8 -37.43 5.90 -13.89
C VAL A 8 -36.93 6.78 -12.75
N LYS A 9 -37.82 7.23 -11.83
CA LYS A 9 -37.42 7.97 -10.63
C LYS A 9 -36.51 7.17 -9.71
N HIS A 10 -36.82 5.88 -9.49
CA HIS A 10 -35.99 5.00 -8.67
C HIS A 10 -34.64 4.71 -9.31
N ILE A 11 -34.59 4.53 -10.64
CA ILE A 11 -33.35 4.36 -11.39
C ILE A 11 -32.48 5.62 -11.29
N CYS A 12 -33.05 6.80 -11.51
CA CYS A 12 -32.32 8.07 -11.36
C CYS A 12 -31.79 8.26 -9.93
N PHE A 13 -32.57 7.90 -8.91
CA PHE A 13 -32.14 7.96 -7.51
C PHE A 13 -30.97 7.02 -7.23
N TYR A 14 -31.01 5.78 -7.72
CA TYR A 14 -29.91 4.82 -7.60
C TYR A 14 -28.64 5.28 -8.33
N THR A 15 -28.77 5.89 -9.52
CA THR A 15 -27.61 6.42 -10.25
C THR A 15 -26.96 7.62 -9.55
N VAL A 16 -27.76 8.48 -8.92
CA VAL A 16 -27.23 9.62 -8.13
C VAL A 16 -26.54 9.12 -6.85
N LEU A 17 -27.11 8.11 -6.18
CA LEU A 17 -26.51 7.50 -5.00
C LEU A 17 -25.15 6.84 -5.30
N LEU A 18 -25.03 6.14 -6.44
CA LEU A 18 -23.77 5.53 -6.88
C LEU A 18 -22.69 6.56 -7.22
N PHE A 19 -23.08 7.71 -7.79
CA PHE A 19 -22.16 8.80 -8.09
C PHE A 19 -21.59 9.47 -6.82
N CYS A 20 -22.41 9.62 -5.77
CA CYS A 20 -21.95 10.19 -4.49
C CYS A 20 -20.85 9.35 -3.80
N MET A 21 -20.81 8.03 -4.02
CA MET A 21 -19.80 7.15 -3.40
C MET A 21 -18.40 7.28 -4.04
N MET A 22 -18.30 7.85 -5.24
CA MET A 22 -17.02 8.05 -5.94
C MET A 22 -16.30 9.35 -5.53
N SER A 23 -16.96 10.26 -4.81
CA SER A 23 -16.44 11.60 -4.51
C SER A 23 -15.43 11.66 -3.35
N PHE A 24 -15.14 10.53 -2.69
CA PHE A 24 -14.25 10.47 -1.52
C PHE A 24 -12.80 10.05 -1.82
N ALA A 25 -12.44 9.83 -3.08
CA ALA A 25 -11.03 9.71 -3.49
C ALA A 25 -10.47 11.10 -3.80
N GLN A 26 -10.28 11.95 -2.79
CA GLN A 26 -9.51 13.18 -2.96
C GLN A 26 -8.03 12.82 -2.81
N ASP A 27 -7.29 12.88 -3.92
CA ASP A 27 -5.83 12.83 -3.86
C ASP A 27 -5.32 14.00 -3.00
N VAL A 28 -4.36 13.73 -2.12
CA VAL A 28 -3.74 14.78 -1.30
C VAL A 28 -3.04 15.76 -2.23
N SER A 29 -3.41 17.03 -2.16
CA SER A 29 -2.81 18.10 -2.96
C SER A 29 -2.43 19.27 -2.05
N ILE A 30 -1.14 19.44 -1.79
CA ILE A 30 -0.64 20.44 -0.85
C ILE A 30 0.05 21.56 -1.61
N SER A 31 -0.47 22.77 -1.49
CA SER A 31 0.16 23.95 -2.10
C SER A 31 1.46 24.28 -1.36
N SER A 32 2.57 24.38 -2.09
CA SER A 32 3.88 24.79 -1.58
C SER A 32 4.64 25.62 -2.63
N ARG A 33 5.91 25.91 -2.35
CA ARG A 33 6.85 26.61 -3.23
C ARG A 33 8.19 25.92 -3.18
N PHE A 34 9.01 26.16 -4.20
CA PHE A 34 10.39 25.71 -4.17
C PHE A 34 11.24 26.60 -3.26
N SER A 35 12.01 26.01 -2.35
CA SER A 35 12.95 26.68 -1.45
C SER A 35 14.23 27.14 -2.16
N GLN A 36 14.53 26.57 -3.33
CA GLN A 36 15.73 26.85 -4.11
C GLN A 36 15.49 26.68 -5.62
N GLU A 37 16.48 27.04 -6.43
CA GLU A 37 16.48 26.67 -7.84
C GLU A 37 16.92 25.22 -8.05
N GLY A 38 16.31 24.55 -9.03
CA GLY A 38 16.53 23.12 -9.20
C GLY A 38 15.90 22.55 -10.45
N LYS A 39 15.80 21.22 -10.49
CA LYS A 39 15.26 20.46 -11.61
C LYS A 39 14.21 19.49 -11.13
N LEU A 40 13.17 19.35 -11.94
CA LEU A 40 12.15 18.32 -11.78
C LEU A 40 12.61 17.07 -12.54
N TYR A 41 12.49 15.90 -11.92
CA TYR A 41 12.93 14.63 -12.48
C TYR A 41 11.78 13.68 -12.79
N LYS A 42 11.98 12.76 -13.74
CA LYS A 42 10.94 11.78 -14.11
C LYS A 42 10.97 10.53 -13.24
N ASN A 43 12.17 10.10 -12.85
CA ASN A 43 12.40 8.79 -12.24
C ASN A 43 13.31 8.91 -11.01
N VAL A 44 13.27 7.91 -10.14
CA VAL A 44 14.26 7.66 -9.09
C VAL A 44 14.99 6.35 -9.37
N ASP A 45 16.32 6.35 -9.20
CA ASP A 45 17.11 5.12 -9.09
C ASP A 45 16.94 4.60 -7.65
N GLU A 46 16.12 3.56 -7.48
CA GLU A 46 15.78 2.99 -6.16
C GLU A 46 17.01 2.42 -5.43
N THR A 47 18.06 2.00 -6.15
CA THR A 47 19.24 1.41 -5.52
C THR A 47 20.14 2.49 -4.90
N LYS A 48 20.21 3.67 -5.54
CA LYS A 48 21.08 4.78 -5.11
C LYS A 48 20.33 5.94 -4.48
N ASN A 49 19.00 5.89 -4.46
CA ASN A 49 18.12 6.99 -4.10
C ASN A 49 18.43 8.29 -4.87
N GLN A 50 18.65 8.17 -6.18
CA GLN A 50 19.03 9.32 -7.01
C GLN A 50 17.94 9.67 -8.03
N LEU A 51 17.54 10.95 -8.06
CA LEU A 51 16.62 11.44 -9.07
C LEU A 51 17.30 11.48 -10.45
N THR A 52 16.61 10.98 -11.47
CA THR A 52 17.13 10.81 -12.84
C THR A 52 16.16 11.30 -13.90
N LYS A 53 16.69 11.61 -15.09
CA LYS A 53 15.95 12.13 -16.25
C LYS A 53 15.24 13.45 -15.95
N PRO A 54 15.97 14.59 -15.92
CA PRO A 54 15.37 15.89 -15.70
C PRO A 54 14.37 16.23 -16.83
N ILE A 55 13.22 16.80 -16.47
CA ILE A 55 12.12 17.14 -17.39
C ILE A 55 11.76 18.62 -17.38
N ALA A 56 12.08 19.35 -16.32
CA ALA A 56 11.88 20.78 -16.22
C ALA A 56 12.88 21.39 -15.23
N SER A 57 13.08 22.71 -15.31
CA SER A 57 13.79 23.48 -14.29
C SER A 57 12.82 24.43 -13.60
N PHE A 58 13.05 24.66 -12.32
CA PHE A 58 12.29 25.62 -11.50
C PHE A 58 13.24 26.58 -10.78
N LYS A 59 12.68 27.68 -10.31
CA LYS A 59 13.37 28.70 -9.51
C LYS A 59 12.74 28.76 -8.13
N GLU A 60 13.54 29.23 -7.18
CA GLU A 60 13.09 29.56 -5.83
C GLU A 60 11.82 30.42 -5.83
N GLY A 61 10.93 30.15 -4.88
CA GLY A 61 9.67 30.85 -4.67
C GLY A 61 8.56 30.53 -5.68
N GLN A 62 8.86 29.76 -6.74
CA GLN A 62 7.83 29.31 -7.69
C GLN A 62 6.89 28.30 -7.03
N LYS A 63 5.59 28.46 -7.28
CA LYS A 63 4.55 27.61 -6.70
C LYS A 63 4.58 26.22 -7.30
N CYS A 64 4.36 25.22 -6.47
CA CYS A 64 4.14 23.83 -6.85
C CYS A 64 3.04 23.20 -5.99
N ILE A 65 2.60 22.01 -6.38
CA ILE A 65 1.64 21.21 -5.61
C ILE A 65 2.31 19.89 -5.26
N VAL A 66 2.46 19.59 -3.98
CA VAL A 66 2.94 18.29 -3.51
C VAL A 66 1.78 17.30 -3.55
N ILE A 67 2.00 16.16 -4.19
CA ILE A 67 0.97 15.13 -4.45
C ILE A 67 1.18 13.93 -3.51
N ALA A 68 2.43 13.52 -3.32
CA ALA A 68 2.75 12.35 -2.50
C ALA A 68 4.18 12.39 -1.98
N TYR A 69 4.38 11.80 -0.80
CA TYR A 69 5.69 11.36 -0.33
C TYR A 69 5.96 9.93 -0.81
N LEU A 70 7.15 9.70 -1.37
CA LEU A 70 7.54 8.41 -1.96
C LEU A 70 8.57 7.65 -1.10
N GLY A 71 8.95 8.20 0.06
CA GLY A 71 10.04 7.68 0.88
C GLY A 71 11.41 8.22 0.48
N ASN A 72 12.38 8.08 1.40
CA ASN A 72 13.77 8.52 1.24
C ASN A 72 13.88 9.98 0.75
N ASP A 73 13.08 10.85 1.35
CA ASP A 73 13.02 12.29 1.07
C ASP A 73 12.58 12.67 -0.34
N ASN A 74 12.05 11.73 -1.12
CA ASN A 74 11.51 11.99 -2.45
C ASN A 74 10.03 12.34 -2.40
N TYR A 75 9.67 13.40 -3.11
CA TYR A 75 8.31 13.88 -3.24
C TYR A 75 7.88 13.90 -4.70
N LYS A 76 6.65 13.46 -4.95
CA LYS A 76 5.98 13.65 -6.23
C LYS A 76 5.24 14.96 -6.20
N ILE A 77 5.48 15.81 -7.18
CA ILE A 77 4.90 17.15 -7.26
C ILE A 77 4.34 17.42 -8.65
N GLN A 78 3.40 18.36 -8.74
CA GLN A 78 2.96 19.01 -9.96
C GLN A 78 3.52 20.43 -10.02
N PHE A 79 4.16 20.76 -11.13
CA PHE A 79 4.68 22.08 -11.44
C PHE A 79 4.33 22.46 -12.87
N LYS A 80 3.45 23.46 -13.02
CA LYS A 80 2.85 23.83 -14.31
C LYS A 80 2.19 22.58 -14.94
N ASP A 81 2.56 22.24 -16.17
CA ASP A 81 2.05 21.10 -16.91
C ASP A 81 2.84 19.80 -16.64
N TRP A 82 3.84 19.85 -15.76
CA TRP A 82 4.71 18.72 -15.46
C TRP A 82 4.37 18.08 -14.12
N VAL A 83 4.36 16.75 -14.10
CA VAL A 83 4.36 15.95 -12.88
C VAL A 83 5.69 15.22 -12.80
N GLY A 84 6.39 15.37 -11.68
CA GLY A 84 7.71 14.78 -11.50
C GLY A 84 8.14 14.72 -10.05
N LEU A 85 9.44 14.51 -9.85
CA LEU A 85 10.06 14.20 -8.58
C LEU A 85 11.05 15.29 -8.18
N VAL A 86 11.05 15.62 -6.89
CA VAL A 86 12.00 16.51 -6.20
C VAL A 86 12.35 15.91 -4.85
N THR A 87 13.37 16.45 -4.19
CA THR A 87 13.68 16.08 -2.80
C THR A 87 13.06 17.08 -1.82
N ILE A 88 13.09 16.75 -0.52
CA ILE A 88 12.65 17.68 0.54
C ILE A 88 13.42 19.00 0.50
N GLU A 89 14.70 18.96 0.11
CA GLU A 89 15.57 20.13 0.05
C GLU A 89 15.07 21.18 -0.94
N ASP A 90 14.30 20.75 -1.96
CA ASP A 90 13.73 21.62 -2.98
C ASP A 90 12.43 22.30 -2.54
N LEU A 91 11.83 21.92 -1.40
CA LEU A 91 10.49 22.35 -1.01
C LEU A 91 10.50 23.27 0.23
N GLU A 92 9.65 24.29 0.22
CA GLU A 92 9.24 24.97 1.45
C GLU A 92 8.32 24.02 2.25
N VAL A 93 8.87 23.41 3.31
CA VAL A 93 8.16 22.47 4.16
C VAL A 93 7.14 23.20 5.03
N ASN A 94 5.94 22.64 5.11
CA ASN A 94 4.86 23.07 6.00
C ASN A 94 4.22 21.85 6.67
N ASP A 95 3.37 22.09 7.67
CA ASP A 95 2.72 21.04 8.47
C ASP A 95 2.04 19.96 7.61
N ALA A 96 1.40 20.35 6.50
CA ALA A 96 0.73 19.38 5.62
C ALA A 96 1.71 18.46 4.87
N ILE A 97 2.92 18.94 4.56
CA ILE A 97 4.00 18.09 4.00
C ILE A 97 4.56 17.16 5.09
N GLU A 98 4.66 17.63 6.34
CA GLU A 98 5.06 16.77 7.47
C GLU A 98 4.04 15.66 7.73
N ASP A 99 2.74 15.97 7.64
CA ASP A 99 1.67 14.98 7.76
C ASP A 99 1.81 13.86 6.72
N LEU A 100 2.20 14.18 5.48
CA LEU A 100 2.47 13.16 4.45
C LEU A 100 3.61 12.20 4.84
N TYR A 101 4.64 12.72 5.52
CA TYR A 101 5.75 11.91 5.99
C TYR A 101 5.28 10.95 7.09
N PHE A 102 4.55 11.46 8.08
CA PHE A 102 4.04 10.63 9.18
C PHE A 102 3.03 9.59 8.69
N ASP A 103 2.10 9.96 7.82
CA ASP A 103 1.15 9.04 7.18
C ASP A 103 1.86 7.87 6.48
N PHE A 104 3.00 8.14 5.83
CA PHE A 104 3.81 7.11 5.19
C PHE A 104 4.49 6.20 6.22
N GLN A 105 5.06 6.77 7.27
CA GLN A 105 5.71 6.00 8.34
C GLN A 105 4.73 5.08 9.06
N ASP A 106 3.52 5.57 9.34
CA ASP A 106 2.47 4.81 10.01
C ASP A 106 2.02 3.63 9.13
N LYS A 107 1.80 3.87 7.82
CA LYS A 107 1.47 2.79 6.87
C LYS A 107 2.58 1.74 6.76
N GLU A 108 3.85 2.16 6.73
CA GLU A 108 4.98 1.24 6.73
C GLU A 108 5.09 0.45 8.03
N HIS A 109 4.78 1.07 9.17
CA HIS A 109 4.71 0.40 10.45
C HIS A 109 3.60 -0.66 10.50
N GLU A 110 2.38 -0.31 10.07
CA GLU A 110 1.27 -1.24 9.97
C GLU A 110 1.58 -2.42 9.05
N ARG A 111 2.19 -2.16 7.88
CA ARG A 111 2.59 -3.22 6.94
C ARG A 111 3.53 -4.23 7.60
N ARG A 112 4.53 -3.75 8.35
CA ARG A 112 5.48 -4.63 9.05
C ARG A 112 4.80 -5.50 10.10
N ILE A 113 3.85 -4.94 10.86
CA ILE A 113 3.07 -5.71 11.84
C ILE A 113 2.29 -6.82 11.12
N GLN A 114 1.57 -6.49 10.05
CA GLN A 114 0.79 -7.45 9.28
C GLN A 114 1.65 -8.56 8.67
N GLU A 115 2.81 -8.22 8.12
CA GLU A 115 3.78 -9.19 7.59
C GLU A 115 4.30 -10.12 8.69
N GLU A 116 4.59 -9.57 9.86
CA GLU A 116 5.06 -10.37 10.99
C GLU A 116 3.97 -11.31 11.51
N GLU A 117 2.74 -10.81 11.67
CA GLU A 117 1.59 -11.62 12.06
C GLU A 117 1.34 -12.75 11.05
N ALA A 118 1.37 -12.44 9.75
CA ALA A 118 1.25 -13.43 8.69
C ALA A 118 2.38 -14.47 8.76
N ARG A 119 3.62 -14.05 9.07
CA ARG A 119 4.76 -14.96 9.27
C ARG A 119 4.54 -15.88 10.47
N ARG A 120 4.07 -15.33 11.60
CA ARG A 120 3.76 -16.10 12.83
C ARG A 120 2.65 -17.12 12.57
N GLN A 121 1.59 -16.73 11.86
CA GLN A 121 0.49 -17.63 11.49
C GLN A 121 0.97 -18.77 10.60
N LYS A 122 1.78 -18.48 9.57
CA LYS A 122 2.39 -19.51 8.71
C LYS A 122 3.23 -20.49 9.52
N LEU A 123 4.07 -20.00 10.43
CA LEU A 123 4.88 -20.85 11.31
C LEU A 123 4.03 -21.74 12.21
N TYR A 124 2.97 -21.19 12.82
CA TYR A 124 2.04 -21.94 13.65
C TYR A 124 1.35 -23.07 12.88
N GLN A 125 0.91 -22.79 11.65
CA GLN A 125 0.31 -23.80 10.77
C GLN A 125 1.29 -24.93 10.44
N ILE A 126 2.54 -24.61 10.13
CA ILE A 126 3.59 -25.60 9.85
C ILE A 126 3.83 -26.49 11.07
N VAL A 127 4.06 -25.89 12.24
CA VAL A 127 4.31 -26.63 13.49
C VAL A 127 3.14 -27.55 13.85
N ASN A 128 1.90 -27.07 13.70
CA ASN A 128 0.72 -27.90 13.97
C ASN A 128 0.58 -29.04 12.96
N LYS A 129 0.80 -28.77 11.67
CA LYS A 129 0.79 -29.81 10.64
C LYS A 129 1.83 -30.89 10.93
N ASP A 130 3.05 -30.50 11.29
CA ASP A 130 4.14 -31.42 11.65
C ASP A 130 3.80 -32.26 12.88
N LYS A 131 3.15 -31.66 13.90
CA LYS A 131 2.68 -32.39 15.09
C LYS A 131 1.64 -33.43 14.73
N ILE A 132 0.63 -33.07 13.94
CA ILE A 132 -0.42 -33.99 13.48
C ILE A 132 0.19 -35.14 12.68
N GLU A 133 1.14 -34.84 11.78
CA GLU A 133 1.79 -35.85 10.95
C GLU A 133 2.69 -36.80 11.78
N LYS A 134 3.42 -36.27 12.76
CA LYS A 134 4.19 -37.09 13.72
C LYS A 134 3.29 -38.04 14.51
N GLU A 135 2.15 -37.55 15.01
CA GLU A 135 1.23 -38.40 15.77
C GLU A 135 0.59 -39.48 14.88
N LYS A 136 0.20 -39.12 13.65
CA LYS A 136 -0.28 -40.10 12.65
C LYS A 136 0.75 -41.19 12.39
N ARG A 137 2.02 -40.82 12.16
CA ARG A 137 3.12 -41.80 11.98
C ARG A 137 3.29 -42.72 13.18
N ARG A 138 3.12 -42.20 14.40
CA ARG A 138 3.19 -42.99 15.64
C ARG A 138 2.06 -44.01 15.71
N LEU A 139 0.82 -43.60 15.46
CA LEU A 139 -0.36 -44.47 15.44
C LEU A 139 -0.24 -45.56 14.36
N ASP A 140 0.17 -45.19 13.15
CA ASP A 140 0.40 -46.13 12.04
C ASP A 140 1.46 -47.18 12.40
N SER A 141 2.50 -46.79 13.15
CA SER A 141 3.55 -47.70 13.60
C SER A 141 3.04 -48.70 14.64
N ILE A 142 2.23 -48.25 15.60
CA ILE A 142 1.59 -49.14 16.61
C ILE A 142 0.65 -50.13 15.93
N ALA A 143 -0.21 -49.67 15.02
CA ALA A 143 -1.15 -50.53 14.30
C ALA A 143 -0.45 -51.61 13.47
N LYS A 144 0.71 -51.29 12.85
CA LYS A 144 1.54 -52.27 12.13
C LYS A 144 2.11 -53.35 13.04
N VAL A 145 2.57 -52.97 14.24
CA VAL A 145 3.10 -53.92 15.24
C VAL A 145 1.98 -54.85 15.72
N GLU A 146 0.83 -54.30 16.11
CA GLU A 146 -0.33 -55.10 16.56
C GLU A 146 -0.83 -56.07 15.47
N ALA A 147 -0.89 -55.63 14.21
CA ALA A 147 -1.28 -56.47 13.09
C ALA A 147 -0.28 -57.62 12.85
N ALA A 148 1.01 -57.38 13.05
CA ALA A 148 2.04 -58.40 12.96
C ALA A 148 1.96 -59.42 14.10
N GLU A 149 1.67 -58.97 15.33
CA GLU A 149 1.48 -59.85 16.48
C GLU A 149 0.23 -60.73 16.35
N ARG A 150 -0.90 -60.15 15.93
CA ARG A 150 -2.14 -60.94 15.68
C ARG A 150 -1.93 -62.05 14.65
N LYS A 151 -1.11 -61.80 13.62
CA LYS A 151 -0.74 -62.81 12.61
C LYS A 151 0.21 -63.90 13.12
N ARG A 152 0.91 -63.68 14.24
CA ARG A 152 1.80 -64.67 14.86
C ARG A 152 1.08 -65.59 15.84
N ILE A 153 -0.06 -65.13 16.38
CA ILE A 153 -0.86 -65.84 17.39
C ILE A 153 -2.01 -66.64 16.74
N ALA A 154 -2.36 -66.32 15.49
CA ALA A 154 -3.28 -67.09 14.65
C ALA A 154 -2.52 -68.14 13.81
#